data_AF-A0A9E2BF26-F1
#
_entry.id   AF-A0A9E2BF26-F1
#
_cell.length_a   1.000
_cell.length_b   1.000
_cell.length_c   1.000
_cell.angle_alpha   90.00
_cell.angle_beta   90.00
_cell.angle_gamma   90.00
#
_symmetry.space_group_name_H-M   'P 1'
#
loop_
_entity.id
_entity.type
_entity.pdbx_description
1 polymer ?
#
loop_
_entity_poly.entity_id
_entity_poly.type
_entity_poly.pdbx_seq_one_letter_code
_entity_poly.pdbx_strand_id
1 'polypeptide(L)'
;MIDSYSFGQIIIKGKRYEKDLLILGEMIHPNWWRKSGHHLTLEDIGEVLLFSPEVLIVGTGALGRMIISPEVKEFCLEEKIDLQVLTTGEAIKVFNILINQKKIAGLFHLTC
;
A
#
# COMPACT_ATOMS: atom_id res chain seq x y z
N MET A 1 9.02 4.19 -10.11
CA MET A 1 8.55 5.31 -9.26
C MET A 1 9.28 5.33 -7.93
N ILE A 2 9.26 4.21 -7.19
CA ILE A 2 9.97 4.03 -5.92
C ILE A 2 11.41 3.62 -6.24
N ASP A 3 12.39 4.32 -5.67
CA ASP A 3 13.81 4.09 -5.95
C ASP A 3 14.38 2.98 -5.08
N SER A 4 14.05 2.98 -3.79
CA SER A 4 14.53 1.97 -2.85
C SER A 4 13.68 1.86 -1.58
N TYR A 5 13.84 0.73 -0.88
CA TYR A 5 13.23 0.44 0.42
C TYR A 5 14.23 -0.27 1.34
N SER A 6 14.18 0.10 2.61
CA SER A 6 14.85 -0.57 3.73
C SER A 6 13.96 -0.47 4.98
N PHE A 7 14.27 -1.21 6.03
CA PHE A 7 13.45 -1.21 7.24
C PHE A 7 13.25 0.21 7.79
N GLY A 8 11.98 0.65 7.89
CA GLY A 8 11.60 1.98 8.35
C GLY A 8 11.84 3.11 7.34
N GLN A 9 12.20 2.81 6.09
CA GLN A 9 12.55 3.84 5.11
C GLN A 9 12.22 3.45 3.68
N ILE A 10 11.79 4.44 2.90
CA ILE A 10 11.54 4.33 1.47
C ILE A 10 11.96 5.63 0.77
N ILE A 11 12.54 5.49 -0.41
CA ILE A 11 12.96 6.61 -1.26
C ILE A 11 12.10 6.59 -2.52
N ILE A 12 11.44 7.70 -2.80
CA ILE A 12 10.56 7.85 -3.97
C ILE A 12 10.96 9.13 -4.71
N LYS A 13 11.38 8.99 -5.97
CA LYS A 13 11.86 10.10 -6.81
C LYS A 13 12.91 10.97 -6.08
N GLY A 14 13.86 10.34 -5.41
CA GLY A 14 14.94 10.97 -4.64
C GLY A 14 14.56 11.51 -3.26
N LYS A 15 13.27 11.49 -2.89
CA LYS A 15 12.79 11.98 -1.59
C LYS A 15 12.64 10.84 -0.58
N ARG A 16 13.20 11.04 0.61
CA ARG A 16 13.16 10.09 1.73
C ARG A 16 11.86 10.22 2.53
N TYR A 17 11.28 9.08 2.87
CA TYR A 17 10.15 8.93 3.80
C TYR A 17 10.50 7.86 4.84
N GLU A 18 10.12 8.12 6.10
CA GLU A 18 10.47 7.27 7.26
C GLU A 18 9.24 6.78 8.03
N LYS A 19 8.06 6.99 7.44
CA LYS A 19 6.77 6.58 7.97
C LYS A 19 5.99 5.91 6.88
N ASP A 20 5.04 5.08 7.30
CA ASP A 20 4.07 4.44 6.41
C ASP A 20 3.41 5.47 5.49
N LEU A 21 3.11 5.02 4.28
CA LEU A 21 2.59 5.90 3.25
C LEU A 21 1.55 5.19 2.38
N LEU A 22 0.69 6.01 1.82
CA LEU A 22 -0.24 5.65 0.78
C LEU A 22 0.24 6.27 -0.54
N ILE A 23 0.11 5.54 -1.64
CA ILE A 23 0.36 6.04 -2.99
C ILE A 23 -0.90 5.79 -3.82
N LEU A 24 -1.43 6.84 -4.46
CA LEU A 24 -2.56 6.78 -5.37
C LEU A 24 -2.09 7.19 -6.78
N GLY A 25 -1.82 6.21 -7.63
CA GLY A 25 -1.10 6.45 -8.88
C GLY A 25 0.28 7.08 -8.60
N GLU A 26 0.49 8.31 -9.03
CA GLU A 26 1.73 9.06 -8.74
C GLU A 26 1.64 9.96 -7.50
N MET A 27 0.46 10.11 -6.90
CA MET A 27 0.25 10.96 -5.73
C MET A 27 0.73 10.25 -4.48
N ILE A 28 1.62 10.88 -3.73
CA ILE A 28 2.21 10.33 -2.50
C ILE A 28 1.56 10.99 -1.30
N HIS A 29 0.93 10.19 -0.46
CA HIS A 29 0.29 10.58 0.79
C HIS A 29 1.17 10.10 1.95
N PRO A 30 2.10 10.95 2.44
CA PRO A 30 3.00 10.58 3.53
C PRO A 30 2.25 10.52 4.86
N ASN A 31 2.83 9.79 5.82
CA ASN A 31 2.28 9.65 7.18
C ASN A 31 0.89 9.02 7.20
N TRP A 32 0.63 8.12 6.26
CA TRP A 32 -0.59 7.31 6.31
C TRP A 32 -0.55 6.47 7.59
N TRP A 33 -1.63 6.54 8.36
CA TRP A 33 -1.72 5.92 9.67
C TRP A 33 -2.96 5.06 9.75
N ARG A 34 -2.81 3.86 10.32
CA ARG A 34 -3.92 2.94 10.57
C ARG A 34 -4.50 3.19 11.96
N LYS A 35 -5.79 2.93 12.12
CA LYS A 35 -6.47 2.97 13.42
C LYS A 35 -5.89 1.95 14.41
N SER A 36 -5.40 0.81 13.91
CA SER A 36 -4.69 -0.22 14.67
C SER A 36 -3.38 -0.61 13.97
N GLY A 37 -2.27 -0.69 14.71
CA GLY A 37 -0.93 -0.79 14.14
C GLY A 37 -0.72 -1.98 13.20
N HIS A 38 -1.32 -3.14 13.53
CA HIS A 38 -1.16 -4.40 12.81
C HIS A 38 -2.40 -4.87 12.05
N HIS A 39 -3.45 -4.05 11.98
CA HIS A 39 -4.70 -4.42 11.33
C HIS A 39 -5.10 -3.35 10.32
N LEU A 40 -5.21 -3.75 9.05
CA LEU A 40 -5.79 -2.89 8.01
C LEU A 40 -7.29 -3.12 7.95
N THR A 41 -8.06 -2.04 8.11
CA THR A 41 -9.52 -2.02 8.07
C THR A 41 -10.03 -1.15 6.92
N LEU A 42 -11.34 -1.22 6.64
CA LEU A 42 -11.96 -0.36 5.62
C LEU A 42 -11.81 1.13 5.92
N GLU A 43 -11.81 1.52 7.20
CA GLU A 43 -11.62 2.92 7.60
C GLU A 43 -10.26 3.47 7.18
N ASP A 44 -9.23 2.62 7.15
CA ASP A 44 -7.85 3.01 6.84
C ASP A 44 -7.63 3.24 5.34
N ILE A 45 -8.57 2.81 4.49
CA ILE A 45 -8.44 2.85 3.02
C ILE A 45 -9.44 3.80 2.37
N GLY A 46 -10.07 4.71 3.12
CA GLY A 46 -11.07 5.66 2.59
C GLY A 46 -10.61 6.44 1.35
N GLU A 47 -9.36 6.90 1.33
CA GLU A 47 -8.79 7.58 0.15
C GLU A 47 -8.62 6.63 -1.06
N VAL A 48 -8.34 5.35 -0.80
CA VAL A 48 -8.29 4.30 -1.85
C VAL A 48 -9.68 4.07 -2.44
N LEU A 49 -10.72 4.08 -1.59
CA LEU A 49 -12.11 3.90 -2.04
C LEU A 49 -12.51 5.01 -3.02
N LEU A 50 -12.21 6.26 -2.65
CA LEU A 50 -12.47 7.43 -3.51
C LEU A 50 -11.64 7.38 -4.79
N PHE A 51 -10.41 6.89 -4.70
CA PHE A 51 -9.54 6.74 -5.86
C PHE A 51 -10.03 5.64 -6.80
N SER A 52 -10.68 4.57 -6.32
CA SER A 52 -11.20 3.44 -7.10
C SER A 52 -10.16 2.86 -8.08
N PRO A 53 -9.11 2.19 -7.55
CA PRO A 53 -8.06 1.58 -8.37
C PRO A 53 -8.50 0.24 -8.99
N GLU A 54 -7.84 -0.17 -10.07
CA GLU A 54 -7.93 -1.53 -10.61
C GLU A 54 -7.14 -2.54 -9.77
N VAL A 55 -6.05 -2.10 -9.13
CA VAL A 55 -5.18 -2.93 -8.30
C VAL A 55 -4.89 -2.20 -6.99
N LEU A 56 -5.04 -2.90 -5.86
CA LEU A 56 -4.60 -2.44 -4.55
C LEU A 56 -3.46 -3.32 -4.06
N ILE A 57 -2.27 -2.75 -3.93
CA ILE A 57 -1.11 -3.42 -3.33
C ILE A 57 -0.99 -3.03 -1.87
N VAL A 58 -0.87 -4.03 -1.00
CA VAL A 58 -0.64 -3.83 0.43
C VAL A 58 0.69 -4.44 0.84
N GLY A 59 1.64 -3.59 1.18
CA GLY A 59 2.91 -3.93 1.82
C GLY A 59 2.71 -4.09 3.33
N THR A 60 2.81 -5.33 3.81
CA THR A 60 2.47 -5.75 5.18
C THR A 60 3.63 -5.63 6.19
N GLY A 61 4.65 -4.86 5.86
CA GLY A 61 5.89 -4.77 6.62
C GLY A 61 6.98 -5.68 6.08
N ALA A 62 8.17 -5.55 6.65
CA ALA A 62 9.34 -6.36 6.33
C ALA A 62 9.12 -7.85 6.66
N LEU A 63 8.33 -8.14 7.69
CA LEU A 63 8.03 -9.50 8.15
C LEU A 63 6.61 -9.98 7.82
N GLY A 64 5.84 -9.16 7.10
CA GLY A 64 4.48 -9.51 6.66
C GLY A 64 3.47 -9.79 7.78
N ARG A 65 3.58 -9.10 8.92
CA ARG A 65 2.76 -9.37 10.11
C ARG A 65 1.47 -8.57 10.15
N MET A 66 1.32 -7.56 9.30
CA MET A 66 0.08 -6.80 9.20
C MET A 66 -1.04 -7.69 8.64
N ILE A 67 -2.13 -7.79 9.41
CA ILE A 67 -3.32 -8.56 9.07
C ILE A 67 -4.29 -7.66 8.29
N ILE A 68 -4.81 -8.17 7.18
CA ILE A 68 -5.86 -7.50 6.41
C ILE A 68 -7.22 -8.03 6.88
N SER A 69 -8.10 -7.12 7.29
CA SER A 69 -9.42 -7.51 7.76
C SER A 69 -10.25 -8.17 6.64
N PRO A 70 -11.17 -9.09 6.97
CA PRO A 70 -12.03 -9.72 5.98
C PRO A 70 -12.84 -8.71 5.16
N GLU A 71 -13.29 -7.62 5.78
CA GLU A 71 -14.12 -6.58 5.16
C GLU A 71 -13.37 -5.87 4.03
N VAL A 72 -12.05 -5.66 4.17
CA VAL A 72 -11.23 -5.10 3.08
C VAL A 72 -11.16 -6.06 1.89
N LYS A 73 -11.06 -7.38 2.15
CA LYS A 73 -11.00 -8.39 1.09
C LYS A 73 -12.33 -8.53 0.36
N GLU A 74 -13.43 -8.57 1.12
CA GLU A 74 -14.79 -8.62 0.59
C GLU A 74 -15.08 -7.40 -0.28
N PHE A 75 -14.78 -6.20 0.22
CA PHE A 75 -14.92 -4.97 -0.54
C PHE A 75 -14.13 -5.00 -1.86
N CYS A 76 -12.84 -5.41 -1.82
CA CYS A 76 -12.04 -5.49 -3.04
C CYS A 76 -12.64 -6.49 -4.03
N LEU A 77 -13.19 -7.60 -3.55
CA LEU A 77 -13.84 -8.59 -4.40
C LEU A 77 -15.10 -8.02 -5.07
N GLU A 78 -15.97 -7.35 -4.31
CA GLU A 78 -17.21 -6.73 -4.80
C GLU A 78 -16.92 -5.64 -5.85
N GLU A 79 -15.94 -4.79 -5.58
CA GLU A 79 -15.52 -3.71 -6.48
C GLU A 79 -14.60 -4.18 -7.62
N LYS A 80 -14.31 -5.49 -7.70
CA LYS A 80 -13.42 -6.10 -8.71
C LYS A 80 -12.01 -5.50 -8.71
N ILE A 81 -11.54 -5.09 -7.54
CA ILE A 81 -10.19 -4.61 -7.29
C ILE A 81 -9.29 -5.83 -7.08
N ASP A 82 -8.21 -5.93 -7.86
CA ASP A 82 -7.16 -6.93 -7.66
C ASP A 82 -6.35 -6.58 -6.40
N LEU A 83 -6.67 -7.25 -5.28
CA LEU A 83 -6.00 -7.07 -4.01
C LEU A 83 -4.76 -7.98 -3.92
N GLN A 84 -3.58 -7.36 -3.84
CA GLN A 84 -2.30 -8.07 -3.67
C GLN A 84 -1.68 -7.75 -2.31
N VAL A 85 -1.57 -8.76 -1.45
CA VAL A 85 -1.02 -8.64 -0.09
C VAL A 85 0.35 -9.29 -0.05
N LEU A 86 1.40 -8.50 0.16
CA LEU A 86 2.79 -8.92 0.02
C LEU A 86 3.65 -8.35 1.15
N THR A 87 4.87 -8.86 1.33
CA THR A 87 5.87 -8.15 2.14
C THR A 87 6.19 -6.80 1.49
N THR A 88 6.55 -5.77 2.26
CA THR A 88 6.77 -4.43 1.69
C THR A 88 7.86 -4.40 0.61
N GLY A 89 8.90 -5.21 0.76
CA GLY A 89 9.95 -5.34 -0.26
C GLY A 89 9.46 -5.91 -1.60
N GLU A 90 8.54 -6.87 -1.56
CA GLU A 90 7.92 -7.45 -2.76
C GLU A 90 6.85 -6.51 -3.34
N ALA A 91 6.00 -5.94 -2.48
CA ALA A 91 4.96 -4.99 -2.82
C ALA A 91 5.51 -3.83 -3.68
N ILE A 92 6.67 -3.29 -3.31
CA ILE A 92 7.32 -2.20 -4.03
C ILE A 92 7.78 -2.61 -5.43
N LYS A 93 8.30 -3.84 -5.59
CA LYS A 93 8.69 -4.37 -6.91
C LYS A 93 7.48 -4.46 -7.81
N VAL A 94 6.39 -5.05 -7.32
CA VAL A 94 5.15 -5.21 -8.08
C VAL A 94 4.54 -3.85 -8.41
N PHE A 95 4.50 -2.92 -7.44
CA PHE A 95 3.98 -1.57 -7.65
C PHE A 95 4.73 -0.84 -8.77
N ASN A 96 6.06 -0.88 -8.75
CA ASN A 96 6.88 -0.24 -9.78
C ASN A 96 6.67 -0.82 -11.19
N ILE A 97 6.30 -2.10 -11.30
CA ILE A 97 6.00 -2.75 -12.59
C ILE A 97 4.62 -2.27 -13.08
N LEU A 98 3.62 -2.25 -12.21
CA LEU A 98 2.21 -2.02 -12.58
C LEU A 98 1.82 -0.55 -12.70
N ILE A 99 2.55 0.37 -12.07
CA ILE A 99 2.18 1.80 -12.01
C ILE A 99 2.00 2.48 -13.38
N ASN A 100 2.70 2.00 -14.41
CA ASN A 100 2.58 2.54 -15.78
C ASN A 100 1.58 1.77 -16.65
N GLN A 101 0.90 0.76 -16.10
CA GLN A 101 0.04 -0.17 -16.85
C GLN A 101 -1.42 -0.11 -16.38
N LYS A 102 -1.65 0.15 -15.09
CA LYS A 102 -2.97 0.10 -14.47
C LYS A 102 -3.14 1.26 -13.50
N LYS A 103 -4.39 1.63 -13.25
CA LYS A 103 -4.75 2.52 -12.15
C LYS A 103 -4.55 1.77 -10.83
N ILE A 104 -3.49 2.12 -10.09
CA ILE A 104 -3.06 1.36 -8.91
C ILE A 104 -3.00 2.24 -7.66
N ALA A 105 -3.33 1.64 -6.52
CA ALA A 105 -3.04 2.19 -5.20
C ALA A 105 -2.08 1.27 -4.44
N GLY A 106 -1.25 1.86 -3.58
CA GLY A 106 -0.26 1.16 -2.76
C GLY A 106 -0.26 1.64 -1.32
N LEU A 107 -0.41 0.72 -0.37
CA LEU A 107 -0.32 0.98 1.07
C LEU A 107 0.94 0.31 1.60
N PHE A 108 1.90 1.05 2.13
CA PHE A 108 3.21 0.50 2.50
C PHE A 108 3.49 0.69 3.99
N HIS A 109 3.45 -0.40 4.74
CA HIS A 109 3.99 -0.45 6.08
C HIS A 109 5.51 -0.64 6.04
N LEU A 110 6.29 0.28 6.58
CA LEU A 110 7.75 0.27 6.39
C LEU A 110 8.51 -0.58 7.41
N THR A 111 7.87 -0.97 8.51
CA THR A 111 8.48 -1.73 9.62
C THR A 111 7.90 -3.14 9.77
N CYS A 112 7.29 -3.50 10.92
CA CYS A 112 6.85 -4.86 11.25
C CYS A 112 5.47 -4.89 11.93
#